data_AF-A0A1U7GAV5-F1
#
_entry.id   AF-A0A1U7GAV5-F1
#
_cell.length_a   1.000
_cell.length_b   1.000
_cell.length_c   1.000
_cell.angle_alpha   90.00
_cell.angle_beta   90.00
_cell.angle_gamma   90.00
#
_symmetry.space_group_name_H-M   'P 1'
#
loop_
_entity.id
_entity.type
_entity.pdbx_description
1 polymer ?
#
loop_
_entity_poly.entity_id
_entity_poly.type
_entity_poly.pdbx_seq_one_letter_code
_entity_poly.pdbx_strand_id
1 'polypeptide(L)'
;MSDFFEVLPAGAMRAKYGLTAESRPTIVLDAAKVPAALRRLIPLAERFGVSDDLIRLDILAKSGADELAAMREAVQSQDDAFDEWLAGTEADGPSFSDEYVAFSCLRMAADEARVP
;
A
#
# COMPACT_ATOMS: atom_id res chain seq x y z
N MET A 1 33.63 2.75 -4.12
CA MET A 1 32.76 3.08 -5.26
C MET A 1 31.80 4.13 -4.77
N SER A 2 31.90 5.36 -5.27
CA SER A 2 30.83 6.34 -5.05
C SER A 2 29.74 6.01 -6.04
N ASP A 3 28.68 5.35 -5.57
CA ASP A 3 27.46 5.23 -6.35
C ASP A 3 26.87 6.64 -6.48
N PHE A 4 26.77 7.14 -7.71
CA PHE A 4 26.10 8.39 -7.99
C PHE A 4 24.61 8.22 -7.71
N PHE A 5 24.11 8.86 -6.66
CA PHE A 5 22.67 8.96 -6.42
C PHE A 5 22.09 10.08 -7.30
N GLU A 6 21.05 9.75 -8.06
CA GLU A 6 20.33 10.68 -8.93
C GLU A 6 19.02 11.10 -8.26
N VAL A 7 18.72 12.41 -8.27
CA VAL A 7 17.47 12.96 -7.76
C VAL A 7 16.66 13.49 -8.94
N LEU A 8 15.45 12.96 -9.14
CA LEU A 8 14.54 13.35 -10.22
C LEU A 8 13.19 13.78 -9.64
N PRO A 9 12.46 14.71 -10.31
CA PRO A 9 11.05 14.91 -10.03
C PRO A 9 10.23 13.63 -10.28
N ALA A 10 9.14 13.44 -9.54
CA ALA A 10 8.25 12.28 -9.63
C ALA A 10 7.87 11.88 -11.08
N GLY A 11 7.47 12.85 -11.90
CA GLY A 11 7.12 12.59 -13.31
C GLY A 11 8.30 12.08 -14.15
N ALA A 12 9.50 12.60 -13.92
CA ALA A 12 10.71 12.13 -14.60
C ALA A 12 11.13 10.74 -14.11
N MET A 13 10.94 10.45 -12.82
CA MET A 13 11.18 9.13 -12.24
C MET A 13 10.23 8.07 -12.82
N ARG A 14 8.93 8.38 -12.90
CA ARG A 14 7.92 7.53 -13.56
C ARG A 14 8.30 7.23 -15.01
N ALA A 15 8.65 8.26 -15.78
CA ALA A 15 9.00 8.10 -17.19
C ALA A 15 10.28 7.26 -17.39
N LYS A 16 11.31 7.47 -16.56
CA LYS A 16 12.60 6.79 -16.67
C LYS A 16 12.55 5.34 -16.22
N TYR A 17 11.87 5.05 -15.11
CA TYR A 17 11.87 3.73 -14.48
C TYR A 17 10.57 2.95 -14.68
N GLY A 18 9.59 3.53 -15.38
CA GLY A 18 8.32 2.89 -15.68
C GLY A 18 7.48 2.62 -14.43
N LEU A 19 7.51 3.50 -13.42
CA LEU A 19 6.78 3.32 -12.14
C LEU A 19 5.29 3.66 -12.30
N THR A 20 4.54 2.73 -12.90
CA THR A 20 3.12 2.86 -13.23
C THR A 20 2.32 1.67 -12.74
N ALA A 21 0.99 1.76 -12.76
CA ALA A 21 0.09 0.67 -12.38
C ALA A 21 0.36 -0.63 -13.16
N GLU A 22 0.79 -0.54 -14.41
CA GLU A 22 1.07 -1.69 -15.29
C GLU A 22 2.35 -2.43 -14.91
N SER A 23 3.31 -1.75 -14.27
CA SER A 23 4.56 -2.36 -13.81
C SER A 23 4.52 -2.79 -12.35
N ARG A 24 3.33 -2.75 -11.73
CA ARG A 24 3.17 -3.06 -10.32
C ARG A 24 3.71 -4.46 -9.98
N PRO A 25 4.31 -4.63 -8.79
CA PRO A 25 4.68 -5.95 -8.32
C PRO A 25 3.42 -6.79 -8.10
N THR A 26 3.55 -8.10 -8.33
CA THR A 26 2.55 -9.08 -7.87
C THR A 26 2.74 -9.28 -6.38
N ILE A 27 1.69 -9.00 -5.60
CA ILE A 27 1.66 -9.20 -4.15
C ILE A 27 0.77 -10.42 -3.90
N VAL A 28 1.27 -11.39 -3.15
CA VAL A 28 0.53 -12.57 -2.70
C VAL A 28 0.78 -12.72 -1.21
N LEU A 29 -0.26 -12.58 -0.40
CA LEU A 29 -0.14 -12.52 1.05
C LEU A 29 -0.47 -13.86 1.72
N ASP A 30 0.27 -14.19 2.76
CA ASP A 30 -0.03 -15.31 3.64
C ASP A 30 -1.04 -14.89 4.72
N ALA A 31 -2.27 -15.39 4.60
CA ALA A 31 -3.33 -15.12 5.57
C ALA A 31 -2.97 -15.53 7.01
N ALA A 32 -2.04 -16.48 7.22
CA ALA A 32 -1.58 -16.87 8.55
C ALA A 32 -0.79 -15.76 9.25
N LYS A 33 -0.16 -14.86 8.49
CA LYS A 33 0.60 -13.70 8.99
C LYS A 33 -0.25 -12.44 9.17
N VAL A 34 -1.50 -12.46 8.72
CA VAL A 34 -2.45 -11.37 8.89
C VAL A 34 -3.36 -11.64 10.10
N PRO A 35 -3.60 -10.64 10.99
CA PRO A 35 -4.57 -10.76 12.07
C PRO A 35 -5.95 -11.18 11.56
N ALA A 36 -6.64 -12.04 12.31
CA ALA A 36 -7.89 -12.67 11.85
C ALA A 36 -8.96 -11.64 11.44
N ALA A 37 -9.06 -10.51 12.14
CA ALA A 37 -9.99 -9.42 11.83
C ALA A 37 -9.73 -8.77 10.46
N LEU A 38 -8.46 -8.73 10.03
CA LEU A 38 -8.01 -8.03 8.84
C LEU A 38 -7.89 -8.92 7.60
N ARG A 39 -7.92 -10.26 7.75
CA ARG A 39 -7.78 -11.22 6.63
C ARG A 39 -8.76 -10.98 5.48
N ARG A 40 -9.97 -10.49 5.78
CA ARG A 40 -10.97 -10.16 4.74
C ARG A 40 -10.51 -9.05 3.80
N LEU A 41 -9.55 -8.23 4.22
CA LEU A 41 -8.98 -7.13 3.43
C LEU A 41 -7.76 -7.56 2.61
N ILE A 42 -7.32 -8.82 2.68
CA ILE A 42 -6.18 -9.32 1.88
C ILE A 42 -6.31 -8.98 0.40
N PRO A 43 -7.46 -9.19 -0.28
CA PRO A 43 -7.58 -8.82 -1.69
C PRO A 43 -7.40 -7.32 -1.95
N LEU A 44 -7.78 -6.47 -1.00
CA LEU A 44 -7.54 -5.03 -1.09
C LEU A 44 -6.06 -4.70 -0.87
N ALA A 45 -5.40 -5.34 0.09
CA ALA A 45 -3.97 -5.15 0.36
C ALA A 45 -3.13 -5.64 -0.82
N GLU A 46 -3.46 -6.78 -1.42
CA GLU A 46 -2.82 -7.30 -2.61
C GLU A 46 -3.03 -6.40 -3.83
N ARG A 47 -4.07 -5.56 -3.87
CA ARG A 47 -4.35 -4.66 -4.99
C ARG A 47 -3.78 -3.26 -4.79
N PHE A 48 -4.02 -2.66 -3.62
CA PHE A 48 -3.74 -1.26 -3.32
C PHE A 48 -2.57 -1.07 -2.35
N GLY A 49 -2.15 -2.11 -1.65
CA GLY A 49 -1.04 -2.12 -0.70
C GLY A 49 0.35 -2.11 -1.34
N VAL A 50 0.53 -1.34 -2.41
CA VAL A 50 1.83 -1.20 -3.09
C VAL A 50 2.71 -0.20 -2.34
N SER A 51 3.95 -0.58 -2.06
CA SER A 51 4.90 0.24 -1.28
C SER A 51 5.43 1.45 -2.03
N ASP A 52 5.73 1.29 -3.32
CA ASP A 52 6.12 2.40 -4.19
C ASP A 52 4.95 3.38 -4.38
N ASP A 53 5.17 4.62 -3.97
CA ASP A 53 4.16 5.68 -3.99
C ASP A 53 3.78 6.11 -5.41
N LEU A 54 4.75 6.15 -6.34
CA LEU A 54 4.50 6.49 -7.73
C LEU A 54 3.59 5.47 -8.40
N ILE A 55 3.80 4.18 -8.16
CA ILE A 55 2.91 3.10 -8.64
C ILE A 55 1.57 3.17 -7.93
N ARG A 56 1.54 3.27 -6.59
CA ARG A 56 0.30 3.31 -5.80
C ARG A 56 -0.61 4.45 -6.24
N LEU A 57 -0.08 5.66 -6.36
CA LEU A 57 -0.84 6.84 -6.82
C LEU A 57 -1.37 6.68 -8.25
N ASP A 58 -0.65 6.00 -9.13
CA ASP A 58 -1.12 5.72 -10.49
C ASP A 58 -2.24 4.67 -10.51
N ILE A 59 -2.18 3.65 -9.65
CA ILE A 59 -3.28 2.70 -9.42
C ILE A 59 -4.53 3.43 -8.95
N LEU A 60 -4.39 4.32 -7.96
CA LEU A 60 -5.52 5.11 -7.44
C LEU A 60 -6.13 6.00 -8.54
N ALA A 61 -5.31 6.72 -9.29
CA ALA A 61 -5.77 7.59 -10.38
C ALA A 61 -6.52 6.85 -11.50
N LYS A 62 -6.22 5.56 -11.71
CA LYS A 62 -6.87 4.69 -12.71
C LYS A 62 -8.05 3.89 -12.16
N SER A 63 -8.28 3.91 -10.85
CA SER A 63 -9.36 3.16 -10.20
C SER A 63 -10.67 3.94 -10.21
N GLY A 64 -11.80 3.22 -10.21
CA GLY A 64 -13.13 3.84 -10.20
C GLY A 64 -13.46 4.48 -8.85
N ALA A 65 -14.25 5.55 -8.86
CA ALA A 65 -14.63 6.26 -7.63
C ALA A 65 -15.36 5.37 -6.62
N ASP A 66 -16.29 4.52 -7.07
CA ASP A 66 -17.03 3.59 -6.21
C ASP A 66 -16.11 2.55 -5.57
N GLU A 67 -15.10 2.08 -6.32
CA GLU A 67 -14.10 1.14 -5.82
C GLU A 67 -13.21 1.77 -4.75
N LEU A 68 -12.75 3.00 -4.98
CA LEU A 68 -11.96 3.75 -4.01
C LEU A 68 -12.78 4.06 -2.75
N ALA A 69 -14.06 4.40 -2.90
CA ALA A 69 -14.97 4.60 -1.77
C ALA A 69 -15.14 3.32 -0.94
N ALA A 70 -15.37 2.18 -1.59
CA ALA A 70 -15.49 0.88 -0.93
C ALA A 70 -14.20 0.46 -0.22
N MET A 71 -13.03 0.65 -0.85
CA MET A 71 -11.74 0.39 -0.24
C MET A 71 -11.56 1.23 1.02
N ARG A 72 -11.86 2.53 0.94
CA ARG A 72 -11.74 3.46 2.08
C ARG A 72 -12.65 3.07 3.23
N GLU A 73 -13.92 2.78 2.94
CA GLU A 73 -14.87 2.32 3.97
C GLU A 73 -14.39 1.03 4.63
N ALA A 74 -13.89 0.08 3.84
CA ALA A 74 -13.39 -1.20 4.35
C ALA A 74 -12.21 -1.01 5.31
N VAL A 75 -11.26 -0.14 4.99
CA VAL A 75 -10.13 0.21 5.87
C VAL A 75 -10.60 0.94 7.12
N GLN A 76 -11.40 2.01 6.97
CA GLN A 76 -11.88 2.84 8.07
C GLN A 76 -12.74 2.06 9.07
N SER A 77 -13.53 1.09 8.59
CA SER A 77 -14.33 0.21 9.44
C SER A 77 -13.49 -0.72 10.33
N GLN A 78 -12.18 -0.76 10.15
CA GLN A 78 -11.23 -1.61 10.88
C GLN A 78 -10.11 -0.79 11.54
N ASP A 79 -10.25 0.54 11.70
CA ASP A 79 -9.20 1.43 12.20
C ASP A 79 -8.55 0.90 13.49
N ASP A 80 -9.34 0.48 14.49
CA ASP A 80 -8.82 -0.08 15.75
C ASP A 80 -7.93 -1.31 15.53
N ALA A 81 -8.31 -2.21 14.61
CA ALA A 81 -7.54 -3.42 14.31
C ALA A 81 -6.26 -3.11 13.52
N PHE A 82 -6.29 -2.08 12.67
CA PHE A 82 -5.09 -1.55 12.02
C PHE A 82 -4.13 -0.95 13.04
N ASP A 83 -4.63 -0.15 13.98
CA ASP A 83 -3.80 0.47 15.02
C ASP A 83 -3.21 -0.56 15.99
N GLU A 84 -4.01 -1.53 16.45
CA GLU A 84 -3.53 -2.60 17.33
C GLU A 84 -2.36 -3.37 16.71
N TRP A 85 -2.40 -3.63 15.39
CA TRP A 85 -1.36 -4.36 14.71
C TRP A 85 -0.20 -3.48 14.24
N LEU A 86 -0.48 -2.45 13.43
CA LEU A 86 0.53 -1.64 12.75
C LEU A 86 1.18 -0.58 13.65
N ALA A 87 0.60 -0.28 14.81
CA ALA A 87 1.26 0.52 15.86
C ALA A 87 1.63 -0.35 17.08
N GLY A 88 1.44 -1.67 16.98
CA GLY A 88 1.81 -2.64 18.01
C GLY A 88 3.29 -3.02 17.98
N THR A 89 3.63 -4.13 18.62
CA THR A 89 5.03 -4.56 18.81
C THR A 89 5.78 -4.89 17.52
N GLU A 90 5.07 -5.23 16.43
CA GLU A 90 5.71 -5.50 15.13
C GLU A 90 6.31 -4.22 14.51
N ALA A 91 5.80 -3.04 14.89
CA ALA A 91 6.31 -1.74 14.42
C ALA A 91 7.75 -1.46 14.87
N ASP A 92 8.21 -2.08 15.97
CA ASP A 92 9.56 -1.92 16.51
C ASP A 92 10.56 -2.96 15.94
N GLY A 93 10.11 -3.85 15.06
CA GLY A 93 10.92 -4.92 14.50
C GLY A 93 12.04 -4.42 13.56
N PRO A 94 13.20 -5.11 13.48
CA PRO A 94 14.28 -4.75 12.55
C PRO A 94 13.94 -5.09 11.09
N SER A 95 12.83 -5.80 10.85
CA SER A 95 12.35 -6.25 9.55
C SER A 95 10.85 -6.44 9.60
N PHE A 96 10.17 -6.15 8.48
CA PHE A 96 8.72 -6.27 8.36
C PHE A 96 8.35 -7.40 7.39
N SER A 97 7.23 -8.06 7.68
CA SER A 97 6.64 -9.04 6.75
C SER A 97 6.04 -8.33 5.53
N ASP A 98 5.90 -9.05 4.41
CA ASP A 98 5.25 -8.51 3.20
C ASP A 98 3.79 -8.12 3.51
N GLU A 99 3.13 -8.86 4.40
CA GLU A 99 1.78 -8.58 4.88
C GLU A 99 1.71 -7.27 5.65
N TYR A 100 2.64 -7.07 6.60
CA TYR A 100 2.72 -5.83 7.38
C TYR A 100 2.93 -4.62 6.46
N VAL A 101 3.86 -4.74 5.50
CA VAL A 101 4.13 -3.68 4.52
C VAL A 101 2.90 -3.42 3.64
N ALA A 102 2.28 -4.46 3.09
CA ALA A 102 1.12 -4.32 2.22
C ALA A 102 -0.08 -3.70 2.95
N PHE A 103 -0.35 -4.09 4.20
CA PHE A 103 -1.43 -3.50 4.99
C PHE A 103 -1.12 -2.06 5.42
N SER A 104 0.13 -1.74 5.74
CA SER A 104 0.55 -0.36 5.99
C SER A 104 0.32 0.51 4.75
N CYS A 105 0.67 -0.01 3.58
CA CYS A 105 0.48 0.69 2.31
C CYS A 105 -0.99 0.77 1.89
N LEU A 106 -1.82 -0.23 2.23
CA LEU A 106 -3.26 -0.17 2.03
C LEU A 106 -3.89 0.96 2.86
N ARG A 107 -3.44 1.16 4.10
CA ARG A 107 -3.90 2.29 4.93
C ARG A 107 -3.52 3.63 4.29
N MET A 108 -2.27 3.77 3.83
CA MET A 108 -1.84 4.96 3.08
C MET A 108 -2.67 5.19 1.80
N ALA A 109 -2.97 4.13 1.05
CA ALA A 109 -3.80 4.21 -0.15
C ALA A 109 -5.22 4.76 0.16
N ALA A 110 -5.81 4.35 1.29
CA ALA A 110 -7.12 4.84 1.72
C ALA A 110 -7.10 6.33 2.11
N ASP A 111 -5.99 6.81 2.68
CA ASP A 111 -5.81 8.22 2.98
C ASP A 111 -5.54 9.06 1.72
N GLU A 112 -4.71 8.56 0.80
CA GLU A 112 -4.40 9.21 -0.48
C GLU A 112 -5.65 9.32 -1.38
N ALA A 113 -6.49 8.30 -1.41
CA ALA A 113 -7.75 8.30 -2.15
C ALA A 113 -8.81 9.28 -1.59
N ARG A 114 -8.52 9.96 -0.48
CA ARG A 114 -9.40 10.91 0.20
C ARG A 114 -9.29 12.33 -0.36
N VAL A 115 -8.33 12.58 -1.27
CA VAL A 115 -8.07 13.92 -1.82
C VAL A 115 -8.87 14.15 -3.12
N PRO A 116 -9.71 15.19 -3.18
CA PRO A 116 -10.43 15.59 -4.39
C PRO A 116 -9.54 16.23 -5.47
#